data_AF-A0A2G5F589-F1
#
_entry.id   AF-A0A2G5F589-F1
#
_cell.length_a   1.000
_cell.length_b   1.000
_cell.length_c   1.000
_cell.angle_alpha   90.00
_cell.angle_beta   90.00
_cell.angle_gamma   90.00
#
_symmetry.space_group_name_H-M   'P 1'
#
loop_
_entity.id
_entity.type
_entity.pdbx_description
1 polymer ?
#
loop_
_entity_poly.entity_id
_entity_poly.type
_entity_poly.pdbx_seq_one_letter_code
_entity_poly.pdbx_strand_id
1 'polypeptide(L)'
;MERFFANAYRGDPGVPHADRERFGNIWIGSFAFAAISWFNPYFWQLSRQINWHDRAMLFEQYHWKKALEKRQPYKFLWNKHMNKDLRDSYYFNRRVYFR
;
A
#
# COMPACT_ATOMS: atom_id res chain seq x y z
N MET A 1 -21.26 0.39 17.17
CA MET A 1 -20.72 1.51 16.35
C MET A 1 -21.87 2.29 15.69
N GLU A 2 -22.87 2.77 16.45
CA GLU A 2 -24.15 3.18 15.83
C GLU A 2 -24.59 4.62 16.08
N ARG A 3 -24.10 5.30 17.13
CA ARG A 3 -24.50 6.70 17.41
C ARG A 3 -23.46 7.74 17.02
N PHE A 4 -22.18 7.44 17.19
CA PHE A 4 -21.09 8.38 16.85
C PHE A 4 -21.02 8.65 15.34
N PHE A 5 -21.14 7.61 14.51
CA PHE A 5 -21.15 7.78 13.06
C PHE A 5 -22.51 8.27 12.56
N ALA A 6 -23.63 7.85 13.14
CA ALA A 6 -24.95 8.30 12.68
C ALA A 6 -25.14 9.83 12.77
N ASN A 7 -24.53 10.50 13.74
CA ASN A 7 -24.57 11.97 13.83
C ASN A 7 -23.61 12.66 12.85
N ALA A 8 -22.41 12.12 12.62
CA ALA A 8 -21.46 12.66 11.65
C ALA A 8 -21.95 12.55 10.19
N TYR A 9 -22.78 11.54 9.90
CA TYR A 9 -23.34 11.30 8.56
C TYR A 9 -24.72 11.94 8.34
N ARG A 10 -25.27 12.68 9.31
CA ARG A 10 -26.65 13.20 9.26
C ARG A 10 -26.81 14.55 8.55
N GLY A 11 -25.95 14.82 7.56
CA GLY A 11 -26.10 15.99 6.70
C GLY A 11 -25.76 17.31 7.38
N ASP A 12 -24.68 17.35 8.18
CA ASP A 12 -24.04 18.62 8.50
C ASP A 12 -23.68 19.33 7.17
N PRO A 13 -24.15 20.55 6.90
CA PRO A 13 -23.85 21.28 5.66
C PRO A 13 -22.35 21.53 5.44
N GLY A 14 -21.51 21.35 6.47
CA GLY A 14 -20.04 21.31 6.35
C GLY A 14 -19.48 19.99 5.79
N VAL A 15 -20.29 18.93 5.70
CA VAL A 15 -19.88 17.61 5.19
C VAL A 15 -20.17 17.54 3.68
N PRO A 16 -19.16 17.42 2.82
CA PRO A 16 -19.27 17.60 1.36
C PRO A 16 -20.15 16.57 0.61
N HIS A 17 -20.77 15.62 1.33
CA HIS A 17 -21.63 14.57 0.79
C HIS A 17 -23.13 14.81 0.99
N ALA A 18 -23.54 15.91 1.64
CA ALA A 18 -24.94 16.21 1.95
C ALA A 18 -25.72 16.85 0.78
N ASP A 19 -25.02 17.34 -0.25
CA ASP A 19 -25.62 17.97 -1.43
C ASP A 19 -25.88 16.93 -2.54
N ARG A 20 -27.07 16.98 -3.14
CA ARG A 20 -27.56 16.01 -4.12
C ARG A 20 -26.75 16.05 -5.42
N GLU A 21 -26.31 17.22 -5.85
CA GLU A 21 -25.44 17.37 -7.02
C GLU A 21 -24.04 16.85 -6.73
N ARG A 22 -23.47 17.17 -5.57
CA ARG A 22 -22.16 16.65 -5.15
C ARG A 22 -22.17 15.14 -4.99
N PHE A 23 -23.23 14.57 -4.44
CA PHE A 23 -23.40 13.12 -4.36
C PHE A 23 -23.36 12.49 -5.76
N GLY A 24 -24.13 13.02 -6.71
CA GLY A 24 -24.11 12.57 -8.10
C GLY A 24 -22.73 12.67 -8.76
N ASN A 25 -22.06 13.81 -8.60
CA ASN A 25 -20.72 14.04 -9.15
C ASN A 25 -19.68 13.07 -8.58
N ILE A 26 -19.76 12.73 -7.29
CA ILE A 26 -18.88 11.75 -6.66
C ILE A 26 -19.09 10.36 -7.24
N TRP A 27 -20.34 9.94 -7.45
CA TRP A 27 -20.64 8.66 -8.07
C TRP A 27 -20.14 8.59 -9.51
N ILE A 28 -20.42 9.62 -10.31
CA ILE A 28 -19.96 9.71 -11.70
C ILE A 28 -18.43 9.67 -11.76
N GLY A 29 -17.76 10.45 -10.92
CA GLY A 29 -16.29 10.46 -10.83
C GLY A 29 -15.73 9.10 -10.40
N SER A 30 -16.37 8.43 -9.43
CA SER A 30 -15.96 7.11 -8.95
C SER A 30 -16.15 6.04 -10.03
N PHE A 31 -17.28 6.04 -10.74
CA PHE A 31 -17.53 5.12 -11.84
C PHE A 31 -16.57 5.35 -13.02
N ALA A 32 -16.33 6.61 -13.39
CA ALA A 32 -15.36 6.95 -14.44
C ALA A 32 -13.95 6.49 -14.05
N PHE A 33 -13.52 6.75 -12.82
CA PHE A 33 -12.23 6.29 -12.31
C PHE A 33 -12.11 4.76 -12.29
N ALA A 34 -13.16 4.05 -11.87
CA ALA A 34 -13.18 2.59 -11.86
C ALA A 34 -13.09 2.01 -13.29
N ALA A 35 -13.85 2.56 -14.24
CA ALA A 35 -13.80 2.14 -15.63
C ALA A 35 -12.41 2.38 -16.25
N ILE A 36 -11.84 3.58 -16.07
CA ILE A 36 -10.50 3.91 -16.57
C ILE A 36 -9.46 2.97 -15.93
N SER A 37 -9.55 2.74 -14.63
CA SER A 37 -8.63 1.84 -13.91
C SER A 37 -8.77 0.39 -14.37
N TRP A 38 -9.96 -0.06 -14.79
CA TRP A 38 -10.19 -1.41 -15.29
C TRP A 38 -9.67 -1.60 -16.72
N PHE A 39 -9.84 -0.60 -17.59
CA PHE A 39 -9.45 -0.71 -19.00
C PHE A 39 -8.03 -0.22 -19.31
N ASN A 40 -7.38 0.51 -18.40
CA ASN A 40 -6.03 1.03 -18.62
C ASN A 40 -4.98 0.22 -17.82
N PRO A 41 -4.18 -0.64 -18.48
CA PRO A 41 -3.18 -1.49 -17.83
C PRO A 41 -2.07 -0.74 -17.10
N TYR A 42 -1.84 0.55 -17.42
CA TYR A 42 -0.86 1.37 -16.72
C TYR A 42 -1.27 1.64 -15.26
N PHE A 43 -2.57 1.77 -14.97
CA PHE A 43 -3.04 1.94 -13.59
C PHE A 43 -2.84 0.67 -12.75
N TRP A 44 -2.79 -0.51 -13.36
CA TRP A 44 -2.50 -1.76 -12.65
C TRP A 44 -1.06 -1.81 -12.13
N GLN A 45 -0.15 -1.02 -12.71
CA GLN A 45 1.21 -0.89 -12.20
C GLN A 45 1.26 -0.16 -10.85
N LEU A 46 0.28 0.69 -10.51
CA LEU A 46 0.17 1.31 -9.19
C LEU A 46 -0.06 0.25 -8.09
N SER A 47 -0.74 -0.85 -8.42
CA SER A 47 -0.91 -1.97 -7.46
C SER A 47 0.42 -2.67 -7.11
N ARG A 48 1.48 -2.49 -7.92
CA ARG A 48 2.83 -2.99 -7.61
C ARG A 48 3.52 -2.21 -6.48
N GLN A 49 2.91 -1.13 -5.96
CA GLN A 49 3.39 -0.45 -4.76
C GLN A 49 3.43 -1.38 -3.53
N ILE A 50 2.60 -2.43 -3.50
CA ILE A 50 2.69 -3.48 -2.48
C ILE A 50 3.66 -4.55 -2.95
N ASN A 51 4.92 -4.17 -3.09
CA ASN A 51 5.99 -5.12 -3.37
C ASN A 51 6.20 -6.01 -2.13
N TRP A 52 5.91 -7.30 -2.25
CA TRP A 52 6.08 -8.28 -1.17
C TRP A 52 7.51 -8.25 -0.61
N HIS A 53 8.50 -8.02 -1.48
CA HIS A 53 9.90 -7.96 -1.09
C HIS A 53 10.18 -6.78 -0.13
N ASP A 54 9.57 -5.62 -0.34
CA ASP A 54 9.76 -4.46 0.54
C ASP A 54 9.13 -4.70 1.93
N ARG A 55 7.98 -5.39 1.99
CA ARG A 55 7.37 -5.81 3.26
C ARG A 55 8.23 -6.82 4.01
N ALA A 56 8.81 -7.79 3.31
CA ALA A 56 9.70 -8.77 3.91
C ALA A 56 10.99 -8.13 4.46
N MET A 57 11.56 -7.16 3.74
CA MET A 57 12.72 -6.38 4.20
C MET A 57 12.41 -5.55 5.44
N LEU A 58 11.24 -4.90 5.51
CA LEU A 58 10.80 -4.15 6.70
C LEU A 58 10.62 -5.05 7.91
N PHE A 59 10.02 -6.23 7.73
CA PHE A 59 9.87 -7.23 8.77
C PHE A 59 11.24 -7.69 9.31
N GLU A 60 12.18 -7.97 8.41
CA GLU A 60 13.53 -8.38 8.79
C GLU A 60 14.29 -7.26 9.51
N GLN A 61 14.18 -6.01 9.04
CA GLN A 61 14.77 -4.85 9.69
C GLN A 61 14.25 -4.67 11.12
N TYR A 62 12.95 -4.88 11.35
CA TYR A 62 12.35 -4.81 12.67
C TYR A 62 12.95 -5.83 13.64
N HIS A 63 13.07 -7.09 13.22
CA HIS A 63 13.66 -8.14 14.03
C HIS A 63 15.15 -7.92 14.28
N TRP A 64 15.87 -7.42 13.28
CA TRP A 64 17.27 -7.03 13.43
C TRP A 64 17.44 -5.93 14.47
N LYS A 65 16.62 -4.86 14.44
CA LYS A 65 16.65 -3.79 15.45
C LYS A 65 16.41 -4.31 16.86
N LYS A 66 15.44 -5.21 17.05
CA LYS A 66 15.20 -5.86 18.34
C LYS A 66 16.37 -6.72 18.82
N ALA A 67 17.05 -7.41 17.92
CA ALA A 67 18.24 -8.19 18.26
C ALA A 67 19.41 -7.27 18.63
N LEU A 68 19.56 -6.13 17.93
CA LEU A 68 20.55 -5.10 18.21
C LEU A 68 20.35 -4.48 19.60
N GLU A 69 19.11 -4.14 19.97
CA GLU A 69 18.74 -3.67 21.31
C GLU A 69 19.15 -4.66 22.40
N LYS A 70 19.02 -5.96 22.12
CA LYS A 70 19.41 -7.05 23.02
C LYS A 70 20.89 -7.44 22.93
N ARG A 71 21.67 -6.78 22.06
CA ARG A 71 23.07 -7.13 21.72
C ARG A 71 23.24 -8.60 21.30
N GLN A 72 22.23 -9.18 20.67
CA GLN A 72 22.25 -10.55 20.18
C GLN A 72 22.64 -10.59 18.70
N PRO A 73 23.42 -11.60 18.26
CA PRO A 73 23.69 -11.80 16.85
C PRO A 73 22.39 -12.12 16.10
N TYR A 74 22.13 -11.40 15.01
CA TYR A 74 20.97 -11.64 14.16
C TYR A 74 21.41 -12.28 12.84
N LYS A 75 20.78 -13.40 12.48
CA LYS A 75 21.00 -14.07 11.20
C LYS A 75 19.89 -13.69 10.23
N PHE A 76 20.24 -12.96 9.18
CA PHE A 76 19.31 -12.58 8.12
C PHE A 76 18.72 -13.83 7.44
N LEU A 77 17.40 -13.94 7.50
CA LEU A 77 16.59 -15.00 6.95
C LEU A 77 16.40 -14.84 5.44
N TRP A 78 16.42 -13.60 4.95
CA TRP A 78 16.32 -13.26 3.52
C TRP A 78 17.37 -13.99 2.68
N ASN A 79 18.60 -14.06 3.19
CA ASN A 79 19.70 -14.76 2.52
C ASN A 79 19.62 -16.28 2.61
N LYS A 80 18.80 -16.83 3.52
CA LYS A 80 18.69 -18.28 3.75
C LYS A 80 17.55 -18.90 2.96
N HIS A 81 16.43 -18.19 2.82
CA HIS A 81 15.20 -18.73 2.22
C HIS A 81 15.03 -18.41 0.74
N MET A 82 15.76 -17.43 0.21
CA MET A 82 15.63 -17.00 -1.18
C MET A 82 16.68 -17.67 -2.08
N ASN A 83 16.27 -18.14 -3.27
CA ASN A 83 17.20 -18.66 -4.26
C ASN A 83 18.16 -17.55 -4.72
N LYS A 84 19.44 -17.90 -4.94
CA LYS A 84 20.51 -16.95 -5.28
C LYS A 84 20.17 -16.13 -6.52
N ASP A 85 19.69 -16.78 -7.58
CA ASP A 85 19.36 -16.12 -8.84
C ASP A 85 18.20 -15.12 -8.68
N LEU A 86 17.21 -15.49 -7.87
CA LEU A 86 16.02 -14.68 -7.61
C LEU A 86 16.39 -13.45 -6.76
N ARG A 87 17.29 -13.62 -5.79
CA ARG A 87 17.86 -12.53 -5.00
C ARG A 87 18.69 -11.57 -5.85
N ASP A 88 19.56 -12.09 -6.71
CA ASP A 88 20.45 -11.27 -7.52
C ASP A 88 19.65 -10.48 -8.58
N SER A 89 18.57 -11.05 -9.12
CA SER A 89 17.62 -10.35 -10.00
C SER A 89 16.90 -9.19 -9.29
N TYR A 90 16.57 -9.36 -8.02
CA TYR A 90 15.95 -8.30 -7.20
C TYR A 90 16.89 -7.11 -7.03
N TYR A 91 18.17 -7.37 -6.73
CA TYR A 91 19.17 -6.31 -6.58
C TYR A 91 19.53 -5.63 -7.91
N PHE A 92 19.49 -6.35 -9.03
CA PHE A 92 19.72 -5.78 -10.35
C PHE A 92 18.63 -4.76 -10.72
N ASN A 93 17.36 -5.11 -10.49
CA ASN A 93 16.22 -4.24 -10.76
C ASN A 93 16.10 -3.06 -9.78
N ARG A 94 16.74 -3.13 -8.60
CA ARG A 94 16.71 -2.06 -7.59
C ARG A 94 17.13 -0.69 -8.15
N ARG A 95 18.07 -0.66 -9.09
CA ARG A 95 18.54 0.58 -9.74
C ARG A 95 17.46 1.29 -10.57
N VAL A 96 16.44 0.55 -11.03
CA VAL A 96 15.31 1.08 -11.80
C VAL A 96 14.25 1.70 -10.88
N TYR A 97 14.10 1.19 -9.66
CA TYR A 97 13.07 1.62 -8.71
C TYR A 97 13.44 2.84 -7.84
N PHE A 98 14.74 3.12 -7.64
CA PHE A 98 15.22 4.20 -6.74
C PHE A 98 16.03 5.28 -7.46
N ARG A 99 15.69 5.58 -8.72
CA ARG A 99 16.30 6.70 -9.46
C ARG A 99 15.59 8.01 -9.17
#